data_AF-A0A7C5PXH6-F1
#
_entry.id   AF-A0A7C5PXH6-F1
#
_cell.length_a   1.000
_cell.length_b   1.000
_cell.length_c   1.000
_cell.angle_alpha   90.00
_cell.angle_beta   90.00
_cell.angle_gamma   90.00
#
_symmetry.space_group_name_H-M   'P 1'
#
loop_
_entity.id
_entity.type
_entity.pdbx_description
1 polymer ?
#
loop_
_entity_poly.entity_id
_entity_poly.type
_entity_poly.pdbx_seq_one_letter_code
_entity_poly.pdbx_strand_id
1 'polypeptide(L)'
;MTYQSILVETKDRVGVVTINRPKAMNALNGQVMSEMTAALQAFDADDAIGAMVITGNERAFAAGADIKEMSGKSAGDMFKGSFVDAWDDIRKIKKPIIAAVSGWALGGGSELAMLCDMIVAGETAKFG
;
A
#
# COMPACT_ATOMS: atom_id res chain seq x y z
N MET A 1 8.23 14.23 -6.60
CA MET A 1 8.67 13.92 -5.22
C MET A 1 9.46 12.62 -5.26
N THR A 2 10.56 12.51 -4.52
CA THR A 2 11.34 11.27 -4.45
C THR A 2 10.90 10.49 -3.22
N TYR A 3 10.31 9.32 -3.43
CA TYR A 3 9.93 8.39 -2.37
C TYR A 3 11.08 7.44 -2.03
N GLN A 4 11.11 6.92 -0.81
CA GLN A 4 12.17 5.98 -0.41
C GLN A 4 11.68 4.52 -0.33
N SER A 5 10.39 4.33 -0.03
CA SER A 5 9.81 3.02 0.27
C SER A 5 8.80 2.54 -0.78
N ILE A 6 8.46 3.41 -1.73
CA ILE A 6 7.60 3.10 -2.88
C ILE A 6 8.25 3.59 -4.19
N LEU A 7 7.80 3.04 -5.31
CA LEU A 7 8.02 3.57 -6.64
C LEU A 7 6.68 4.06 -7.19
N VAL A 8 6.70 5.14 -7.95
CA VAL A 8 5.50 5.72 -8.55
C VAL A 8 5.75 5.98 -10.03
N GLU A 9 4.85 5.50 -10.87
CA GLU A 9 4.85 5.76 -12.31
C GLU A 9 3.43 6.02 -12.82
N THR A 10 3.32 6.67 -13.97
CA THR A 10 2.06 6.82 -14.69
C THR A 10 2.15 6.06 -15.99
N LYS A 11 1.17 5.20 -16.26
CA LYS A 11 0.98 4.50 -17.53
C LYS A 11 -0.33 4.94 -18.14
N ASP A 12 -0.26 5.73 -19.19
CA ASP A 12 -1.41 6.38 -19.81
C ASP A 12 -2.26 7.15 -18.77
N ARG A 13 -3.47 6.67 -18.47
CA ARG A 13 -4.38 7.25 -17.47
C ARG A 13 -4.36 6.52 -16.13
N VAL A 14 -3.34 5.70 -15.87
CA VAL A 14 -3.25 4.86 -14.66
C VAL A 14 -2.04 5.25 -13.83
N GLY A 15 -2.29 5.64 -12.58
CA GLY A 15 -1.22 5.83 -11.59
C GLY A 15 -0.85 4.49 -10.96
N VAL A 16 0.43 4.16 -10.90
CA VAL A 16 0.92 2.90 -10.33
C VAL A 16 1.81 3.18 -9.12
N VAL A 17 1.46 2.60 -7.99
CA VAL A 17 2.23 2.65 -6.74
C VAL A 17 2.76 1.25 -6.44
N THR A 18 4.07 1.10 -6.44
CA THR A 18 4.73 -0.18 -6.14
C THR A 18 5.44 -0.09 -4.79
N ILE A 19 5.07 -0.93 -3.83
CA ILE A 19 5.78 -1.04 -2.56
C ILE A 19 7.17 -1.62 -2.82
N ASN A 20 8.20 -0.90 -2.40
CA ASN A 20 9.59 -1.18 -2.73
C ASN A 20 10.46 -1.34 -1.46
N ARG A 21 10.10 -2.33 -0.64
CA ARG A 21 10.89 -2.77 0.52
C ARG A 21 11.23 -4.25 0.39
N PRO A 22 11.94 -4.70 -0.68
CA PRO A 22 12.13 -6.11 -0.97
C PRO A 22 12.88 -6.86 0.15
N LYS A 23 13.82 -6.20 0.84
CA LYS A 23 14.54 -6.79 1.99
C LYS A 23 13.65 -7.07 3.20
N ALA A 24 12.51 -6.40 3.30
CA ALA A 24 11.52 -6.57 4.35
C ALA A 24 10.23 -7.22 3.84
N MET A 25 10.27 -7.90 2.68
CA MET A 25 9.09 -8.54 2.07
C MET A 25 7.91 -7.58 1.90
N ASN A 26 8.19 -6.30 1.61
CA ASN A 26 7.18 -5.26 1.50
C ASN A 26 6.30 -5.08 2.75
N ALA A 27 6.85 -5.35 3.94
CA ALA A 27 6.16 -5.08 5.20
C ALA A 27 5.74 -3.60 5.30
N LEU A 28 4.51 -3.37 5.74
CA LEU A 28 3.90 -2.06 5.89
C LEU A 28 4.42 -1.38 7.17
N ASN A 29 4.90 -0.17 7.02
CA ASN A 29 5.44 0.64 8.09
C ASN A 29 4.92 2.08 7.92
N GLY A 30 5.14 2.97 8.89
CA GLY A 30 4.60 4.34 8.84
C GLY A 30 5.01 5.11 7.59
N GLN A 31 6.24 4.89 7.11
CA GLN A 31 6.76 5.52 5.91
C GLN A 31 6.06 5.02 4.64
N VAL A 32 5.88 3.70 4.47
CA VAL A 32 5.14 3.13 3.32
C VAL A 32 3.73 3.70 3.28
N MET A 33 3.03 3.70 4.42
CA MET A 33 1.65 4.19 4.47
C MET A 33 1.56 5.69 4.15
N SER A 34 2.47 6.50 4.68
CA SER A 34 2.50 7.94 4.40
C SER A 34 2.85 8.25 2.94
N GLU A 35 3.89 7.62 2.38
CA GLU A 35 4.30 7.86 0.99
C GLU A 35 3.23 7.36 0.01
N MET A 36 2.64 6.19 0.26
CA MET A 36 1.57 5.63 -0.55
C MET A 36 0.32 6.51 -0.54
N THR A 37 -0.11 6.96 0.64
CA THR A 37 -1.27 7.86 0.78
C THR A 37 -1.04 9.17 0.01
N ALA A 38 0.15 9.77 0.15
CA ALA A 38 0.49 11.00 -0.58
C ALA A 38 0.48 10.79 -2.11
N ALA A 39 1.00 9.65 -2.60
CA ALA A 39 0.98 9.33 -4.02
C ALA A 39 -0.45 9.14 -4.55
N LEU A 40 -1.29 8.41 -3.81
CA LEU A 40 -2.69 8.18 -4.16
C LEU A 40 -3.49 9.48 -4.16
N GLN A 41 -3.31 10.36 -3.18
CA GLN A 41 -3.95 11.68 -3.15
C GLN A 41 -3.52 12.56 -4.33
N ALA A 42 -2.25 12.50 -4.73
CA ALA A 42 -1.77 13.21 -5.91
C ALA A 42 -2.44 12.70 -7.19
N PHE A 43 -2.59 11.38 -7.34
CA PHE A 43 -3.33 10.80 -8.46
C PHE A 43 -4.84 11.09 -8.42
N ASP A 44 -5.45 11.12 -7.24
CA ASP A 44 -6.86 11.47 -7.06
C ASP A 44 -7.15 12.91 -7.50
N ALA A 45 -6.22 13.83 -7.27
CA ALA A 45 -6.32 15.23 -7.70
C ALA A 45 -6.02 15.47 -9.19
N ASP A 46 -5.41 14.52 -9.90
CA ASP A 46 -4.97 14.71 -11.30
C ASP A 46 -6.02 14.20 -12.32
N ASP A 47 -6.68 15.11 -13.04
CA ASP A 47 -7.70 14.78 -14.05
C ASP A 47 -7.20 13.87 -15.21
N ALA A 48 -5.88 13.80 -15.43
CA ALA A 48 -5.30 12.87 -16.38
C ALA A 48 -5.40 11.40 -15.92
N ILE A 49 -5.51 11.15 -14.61
CA ILE A 49 -5.64 9.82 -14.02
C ILE A 49 -7.11 9.42 -13.92
N GLY A 50 -7.42 8.22 -14.41
CA GLY A 50 -8.73 7.59 -14.31
C GLY A 50 -8.81 6.45 -13.29
N ALA A 51 -7.68 5.81 -12.96
CA ALA A 51 -7.60 4.74 -11.97
C ALA A 51 -6.18 4.61 -11.39
N MET A 52 -6.05 3.90 -10.29
CA MET A 52 -4.79 3.62 -9.63
C MET A 52 -4.57 2.13 -9.43
N VAL A 53 -3.31 1.71 -9.42
CA VAL A 53 -2.88 0.35 -9.07
C VAL A 53 -1.93 0.42 -7.89
N ILE A 54 -2.19 -0.41 -6.88
CA ILE A 54 -1.24 -0.71 -5.81
C ILE A 54 -0.68 -2.10 -6.06
N THR A 55 0.64 -2.25 -6.00
CA THR A 55 1.30 -3.54 -6.19
C THR A 55 2.58 -3.67 -5.35
N GLY A 56 3.15 -4.87 -5.32
CA GLY A 56 4.45 -5.14 -4.75
C GLY A 56 5.40 -5.73 -5.79
N ASN A 57 6.20 -6.72 -5.40
CA ASN A 57 7.03 -7.49 -6.32
C ASN A 57 6.51 -8.93 -6.45
N GLU A 58 7.17 -9.74 -7.29
CA GLU A 58 6.78 -11.14 -7.53
C GLU A 58 6.73 -12.00 -6.26
N ARG A 59 7.57 -11.68 -5.27
CA ARG A 59 7.69 -12.46 -4.03
C ARG A 59 6.66 -12.04 -2.98
N ALA A 60 6.33 -10.75 -2.92
CA ALA A 60 5.34 -10.23 -1.99
C ALA A 60 4.69 -8.95 -2.51
N PHE A 61 3.36 -8.93 -2.46
CA PHE A 61 2.57 -7.71 -2.43
C PHE A 61 2.91 -6.92 -1.17
N ALA A 62 2.59 -7.49 0.00
CA ALA A 62 2.98 -6.99 1.32
C ALA A 62 2.85 -8.11 2.37
N ALA A 63 3.94 -8.44 3.06
CA ALA A 63 3.96 -9.53 4.04
C ALA A 63 3.67 -9.06 5.48
N GLY A 64 2.63 -8.26 5.67
CA GLY A 64 2.16 -7.80 6.99
C GLY A 64 2.74 -6.46 7.42
N ALA A 65 2.59 -6.15 8.71
CA ALA A 65 3.14 -4.94 9.32
C ALA A 65 4.60 -5.15 9.75
N ASP A 66 5.39 -4.08 9.77
CA ASP A 66 6.79 -4.12 10.18
C ASP A 66 6.91 -4.32 11.70
N ILE A 67 7.15 -5.57 12.12
CA ILE A 67 7.29 -5.96 13.52
C ILE A 67 8.38 -5.14 14.24
N LYS A 68 9.42 -4.69 13.53
CA LYS A 68 10.47 -3.86 14.14
C LYS A 68 9.94 -2.49 14.55
N GLU A 69 9.00 -1.93 13.80
CA GLU A 69 8.36 -0.66 14.14
C GLU A 69 7.35 -0.82 15.28
N MET A 70 6.73 -2.01 15.40
CA MET A 70 5.79 -2.33 16.48
C MET A 70 6.49 -2.69 17.78
N SER A 71 7.69 -3.28 17.71
CA SER A 71 8.45 -3.75 18.87
C SER A 71 8.71 -2.61 19.85
N GLY A 72 8.26 -2.78 21.09
CA GLY A 72 8.46 -1.81 22.17
C GLY A 72 7.43 -0.68 22.24
N LYS A 73 6.48 -0.59 21.29
CA LYS A 73 5.34 0.33 21.39
C LYS A 73 4.24 -0.31 22.24
N SER A 74 3.63 0.48 23.12
CA SER A 74 2.39 0.07 23.80
C SER A 74 1.20 0.16 22.85
N ALA A 75 0.10 -0.50 23.19
CA ALA A 75 -1.16 -0.34 22.45
C ALA A 75 -1.60 1.13 22.38
N GLY A 76 -1.36 1.91 23.44
CA GLY A 76 -1.64 3.35 23.47
C GLY A 76 -0.76 4.16 22.52
N ASP A 77 0.51 3.79 22.36
CA ASP A 77 1.42 4.44 21.40
C ASP A 77 1.02 4.12 19.96
N MET A 78 0.59 2.87 19.71
CA MET A 78 0.09 2.46 18.41
C MET A 78 -1.21 3.18 18.05
N PHE A 79 -2.13 3.34 19.00
CA PHE A 79 -3.41 4.02 18.78
C PHE A 79 -3.27 5.52 18.52
N LYS A 80 -2.22 6.15 19.08
CA LYS A 80 -1.92 7.57 18.83
C LYS A 80 -1.13 7.81 17.55
N GLY A 81 -0.60 6.76 16.92
CA GLY A 81 0.19 6.88 15.70
C GLY A 81 -0.71 7.02 14.47
N SER A 82 -0.20 7.69 13.43
CA SER A 82 -0.92 7.91 12.17
C SER A 82 -0.98 6.71 11.23
N PHE A 83 -0.43 5.56 11.64
CA PHE A 83 -0.42 4.35 10.81
C PHE A 83 -1.83 3.86 10.48
N VAL A 84 -2.76 3.99 11.43
CA VAL A 84 -4.17 3.63 11.22
C VAL A 84 -4.91 4.73 10.46
N ASP A 85 -4.60 6.00 10.70
CA ASP A 85 -5.22 7.13 10.00
C ASP A 85 -5.02 7.07 8.48
N ALA A 86 -3.86 6.55 8.04
CA ALA A 86 -3.58 6.33 6.62
C ALA A 86 -4.61 5.40 5.94
N TRP A 87 -5.20 4.44 6.67
CA TRP A 87 -6.27 3.61 6.12
C TRP A 87 -7.50 4.41 5.77
N ASP A 88 -7.92 5.30 6.67
CA ASP A 88 -9.08 6.15 6.46
C ASP A 88 -8.83 7.20 5.38
N ASP A 89 -7.59 7.67 5.24
CA ASP A 89 -7.24 8.59 4.16
C ASP A 89 -7.24 7.93 2.79
N ILE A 90 -6.77 6.69 2.67
CA ILE A 90 -6.86 5.94 1.41
C ILE A 90 -8.33 5.63 1.08
N ARG A 91 -9.20 5.36 2.07
CA ARG A 91 -10.64 5.17 1.85
C ARG A 91 -11.36 6.41 1.31
N LYS A 92 -10.80 7.60 1.47
CA LYS A 92 -11.38 8.86 0.96
C LYS A 92 -11.04 9.13 -0.51
N ILE A 93 -10.13 8.35 -1.10
CA ILE A 93 -9.76 8.45 -2.51
C ILE A 93 -10.99 8.15 -3.36
N LYS A 94 -11.27 9.01 -4.35
CA LYS A 94 -12.51 8.94 -5.13
C LYS A 94 -12.38 8.10 -6.40
N LYS A 95 -11.18 8.09 -6.98
CA LYS A 95 -10.90 7.29 -8.18
C LYS A 95 -10.61 5.83 -7.81
N PRO A 96 -10.97 4.85 -8.67
CA PRO A 96 -10.79 3.44 -8.36
C PRO A 96 -9.33 3.07 -8.08
N ILE A 97 -9.11 2.27 -7.04
CA ILE A 97 -7.84 1.66 -6.65
C ILE A 97 -7.93 0.14 -6.85
N ILE A 98 -6.99 -0.41 -7.60
CA ILE A 98 -6.90 -1.86 -7.86
C ILE A 98 -5.64 -2.42 -7.19
N ALA A 99 -5.78 -3.46 -6.38
CA ALA A 99 -4.65 -4.23 -5.87
C ALA A 99 -4.22 -5.27 -6.90
N ALA A 100 -3.00 -5.16 -7.43
CA ALA A 100 -2.39 -6.21 -8.26
C ALA A 100 -1.47 -7.06 -7.37
N VAL A 101 -1.95 -8.24 -6.98
CA VAL A 101 -1.35 -9.07 -5.93
C VAL A 101 -0.59 -10.25 -6.53
N SER A 102 0.70 -10.32 -6.21
CA SER A 102 1.59 -11.46 -6.46
C SER A 102 2.27 -11.88 -5.17
N GLY A 103 2.53 -13.18 -5.01
CA GLY A 103 3.21 -13.71 -3.81
C GLY A 103 2.43 -13.42 -2.52
N TRP A 104 3.13 -13.09 -1.44
CA TRP A 104 2.53 -12.92 -0.11
C TRP A 104 1.74 -11.60 0.05
N ALA A 105 0.49 -11.72 0.49
CA ALA A 105 -0.37 -10.65 0.98
C ALA A 105 -0.93 -11.08 2.35
N LEU A 106 -0.16 -10.84 3.42
CA LEU A 106 -0.43 -11.40 4.75
C LEU A 106 -0.76 -10.31 5.76
N GLY A 107 -1.67 -10.56 6.71
CA GLY A 107 -2.07 -9.62 7.77
C GLY A 107 -2.40 -8.23 7.20
N GLY A 108 -1.68 -7.21 7.65
CA GLY A 108 -1.79 -5.84 7.12
C GLY A 108 -1.69 -5.73 5.59
N GLY A 109 -0.96 -6.62 4.92
CA GLY A 109 -0.93 -6.67 3.46
C GLY A 109 -2.19 -7.25 2.82
N SER A 110 -2.84 -8.21 3.49
CA SER A 110 -4.17 -8.70 3.08
C SER A 110 -5.22 -7.61 3.31
N GLU A 111 -5.14 -6.90 4.44
CA GLU A 111 -6.00 -5.76 4.77
C GLU A 111 -5.83 -4.62 3.75
N LEU A 112 -4.60 -4.33 3.31
CA LEU A 112 -4.33 -3.38 2.21
C LEU A 112 -5.05 -3.77 0.93
N ALA A 113 -4.96 -5.04 0.54
CA ALA A 113 -5.62 -5.51 -0.67
C ALA A 113 -7.15 -5.38 -0.55
N MET A 114 -7.72 -5.73 0.61
CA MET A 114 -9.15 -5.58 0.90
C MET A 114 -9.63 -4.13 1.00
N LEU A 115 -8.71 -3.19 1.21
CA LEU A 115 -9.03 -1.76 1.17
C LEU A 115 -9.26 -1.24 -0.26
N CYS A 116 -8.69 -1.91 -1.26
CA CYS A 116 -8.82 -1.51 -2.65
C CYS A 116 -10.22 -1.90 -3.19
N ASP A 117 -10.68 -1.21 -4.23
CA ASP A 117 -12.00 -1.44 -4.85
C ASP A 117 -12.06 -2.79 -5.59
N MET A 118 -10.92 -3.25 -6.10
CA MET A 118 -10.79 -4.55 -6.77
C MET A 118 -9.44 -5.19 -6.48
N ILE A 119 -9.42 -6.52 -6.37
CA ILE A 119 -8.21 -7.32 -6.25
C ILE A 119 -8.04 -8.17 -7.50
N VAL A 120 -6.91 -8.02 -8.19
CA VAL A 120 -6.44 -8.92 -9.24
C VAL A 120 -5.30 -9.74 -8.67
N ALA A 121 -5.58 -11.01 -8.38
CA ALA A 121 -4.62 -11.94 -7.80
C ALA A 121 -3.99 -12.82 -8.88
N GLY A 122 -2.66 -12.84 -8.95
CA GLY A 122 -1.91 -13.80 -9.77
C GLY A 122 -1.95 -15.20 -9.17
N GLU A 123 -1.56 -16.21 -9.94
CA GLU A 123 -1.55 -17.62 -9.51
C GLU A 123 -0.66 -17.89 -8.28
N THR A 124 0.33 -17.03 -8.04
CA THR A 124 1.25 -17.13 -6.90
C THR A 124 0.76 -16.41 -5.65
N ALA A 125 -0.39 -15.72 -5.71
CA ALA A 125 -0.92 -14.93 -4.62
C ALA A 125 -1.31 -15.82 -3.43
N LYS A 126 -0.87 -15.43 -2.23
CA LYS A 126 -1.16 -16.11 -0.98
C LYS A 126 -1.65 -15.10 0.05
N PHE A 127 -2.93 -15.22 0.38
CA PHE A 127 -3.61 -14.40 1.38
C PHE A 127 -3.67 -15.14 2.72
N GLY A 128 -3.66 -14.38 3.81
CA GLY A 128 -3.79 -14.89 5.18
C GLY A 128 -3.46 -13.87 6.25
#